data_AF-A0A9D6CJI7-F1
#
_entry.id   AF-A0A9D6CJI7-F1
#
_cell.length_a   1.000
_cell.length_b   1.000
_cell.length_c   1.000
_cell.angle_alpha   90.00
_cell.angle_beta   90.00
_cell.angle_gamma   90.00
#
_symmetry.space_group_name_H-M   'P 1'
#
loop_
_entity.id
_entity.type
_entity.pdbx_description
1 polymer ?
#
loop_
_entity_poly.entity_id
_entity_poly.type
_entity_poly.pdbx_seq_one_letter_code
_entity_poly.pdbx_strand_id
1 'polypeptide(L)' 'MPMNPEILRLALGELNAQRDLRIEFDHAASCIVKRAMLIPTEADGLVKVTDGSHVYIVDSERVAWIEIG' A
#
# COMPACT_ATOMS: atom_id res chain seq x y z
N MET A 1 -11.82 -12.88 -5.36
CA MET A 1 -10.52 -13.44 -4.96
C MET A 1 -9.91 -12.47 -3.96
N PRO A 2 -9.32 -12.93 -2.85
CA PRO A 2 -8.60 -12.05 -1.94
C PRO A 2 -7.44 -11.36 -2.68
N MET A 3 -7.12 -10.13 -2.31
CA MET A 3 -6.03 -9.36 -2.87
C MET A 3 -4.69 -10.02 -2.49
N ASN A 4 -3.95 -10.55 -3.46
CA ASN A 4 -2.63 -11.17 -3.23
C ASN A 4 -1.57 -10.07 -3.00
N PRO A 5 -0.66 -10.20 -2.00
CA PRO A 5 0.48 -9.31 -1.82
C PRO A 5 1.28 -8.96 -3.08
N GLU A 6 1.52 -9.91 -3.98
CA GLU A 6 2.26 -9.66 -5.22
C GLU A 6 1.47 -8.79 -6.21
N ILE A 7 0.15 -9.01 -6.30
CA ILE A 7 -0.75 -8.18 -7.12
C ILE A 7 -0.79 -6.76 -6.55
N LEU A 8 -0.87 -6.65 -5.22
CA LEU A 8 -0.86 -5.35 -4.55
C LEU A 8 0.45 -4.61 -4.78
N ARG A 9 1.61 -5.27 -4.67
CA ARG A 9 2.92 -4.67 -5.00
C ARG A 9 2.97 -4.17 -6.43
N LEU A 10 2.48 -4.95 -7.39
CA LEU A 10 2.45 -4.56 -8.79
C LEU A 10 1.63 -3.28 -8.99
N ALA A 11 0.44 -3.20 -8.41
CA ALA A 11 -0.41 -2.02 -8.49
C ALA A 11 0.23 -0.78 -7.83
N LEU A 12 0.93 -0.97 -6.70
CA LEU A 12 1.62 0.10 -5.98
C LEU A 12 2.95 0.52 -6.64
N GLY A 13 3.40 -0.18 -7.68
CA GLY A 13 4.65 0.14 -8.39
C GLY A 13 4.66 1.51 -9.06
N GLU A 14 3.50 2.12 -9.29
CA GLU A 14 3.37 3.48 -9.84
C GLU A 14 3.61 4.60 -8.80
N LEU A 15 3.73 4.25 -7.52
CA LEU A 15 3.99 5.20 -6.44
C LEU A 15 5.42 5.73 -6.48
N ASN A 16 5.56 7.03 -6.72
CA ASN A 16 6.83 7.69 -7.01
C ASN A 16 7.06 8.97 -6.18
N ALA A 17 6.49 9.05 -4.98
CA ALA A 17 6.53 10.22 -4.09
C ALA A 17 5.79 11.47 -4.58
N GLN A 18 5.04 11.39 -5.69
CA GLN A 18 4.23 12.49 -6.21
C GLN A 18 2.73 12.25 -6.06
N ARG A 19 2.35 11.00 -5.79
CA ARG A 19 0.98 10.53 -5.74
C ARG A 19 0.61 10.15 -4.32
N ASP A 20 -0.62 10.45 -3.94
CA ASP A 20 -1.16 9.98 -2.67
C ASP A 20 -1.74 8.58 -2.85
N LEU A 21 -1.64 7.77 -1.80
CA LEU A 21 -2.27 6.46 -1.74
C LEU A 21 -3.40 6.52 -0.70
N ARG A 22 -4.60 6.13 -1.11
CA ARG A 22 -5.71 5.84 -0.20
C ARG A 22 -5.98 4.34 -0.20
N ILE A 23 -6.07 3.76 0.99
CA ILE A 23 -6.37 2.36 1.20
C ILE A 23 -7.66 2.28 2.00
N GLU A 24 -8.66 1.57 1.47
CA GLU A 24 -9.84 1.17 2.23
C GLU A 24 -9.73 -0.29 2.63
N PHE A 25 -10.15 -0.57 3.86
CA PHE A 25 -10.12 -1.91 4.44
C PHE A 25 -11.53 -2.41 4.70
N ASP A 26 -11.75 -3.73 4.61
CA ASP A 26 -13.09 -4.31 4.78
C ASP A 26 -13.72 -4.01 6.16
N HIS A 27 -12.90 -3.95 7.21
CA HIS A 27 -13.34 -3.80 8.60
C HIS A 27 -12.46 -2.84 9.42
N ALA A 28 -11.84 -1.85 8.78
CA ALA A 28 -11.04 -0.83 9.46
C ALA A 28 -11.20 0.54 8.79
N ALA A 29 -10.75 1.59 9.49
CA ALA A 29 -10.76 2.94 8.94
C ALA A 29 -9.78 3.08 7.77
N SER A 30 -10.14 3.92 6.81
CA SER A 30 -9.29 4.27 5.66
C SER A 30 -7.92 4.79 6.09
N CYS A 31 -6.87 4.43 5.36
CA CYS A 31 -5.53 5.01 5.52
C CYS A 31 -5.17 5.86 4.31
N ILE A 32 -4.62 7.05 4.56
CA ILE A 32 -4.07 7.90 3.50
C ILE A 32 -2.59 8.08 3.75
N VAL A 33 -1.78 7.63 2.79
CA VAL A 33 -0.34 7.84 2.77
C VAL A 33 -0.03 8.92 1.75
N LYS A 34 0.39 10.09 2.25
CA LYS A 34 0.72 11.23 1.39
C LYS A 34 2.05 11.02 0.69
N ARG A 35 2.14 11.43 -0.58
CA ARG A 35 3.38 11.33 -1.39
C ARG A 35 3.98 9.92 -1.28
N ALA A 36 3.13 8.91 -1.46
CA ALA A 36 3.46 7.55 -1.14
C ALA A 36 4.55 6.99 -2.07
N MET A 37 5.36 6.11 -1.51
CA MET A 37 6.38 5.32 -2.20
C MET A 37 6.25 3.86 -1.78
N LEU A 38 6.38 2.95 -2.74
CA LEU A 38 6.51 1.53 -2.46
C LEU A 38 7.92 1.23 -1.94
N ILE A 39 8.02 0.59 -0.77
CA ILE A 39 9.28 0.05 -0.28
C ILE A 39 9.53 -1.27 -1.04
N PRO A 40 10.76 -1.49 -1.57
CA PRO A 40 11.11 -2.74 -2.25
C PRO A 40 10.82 -3.97 -1.41
N THR A 41 10.62 -5.12 -2.07
CA THR A 41 10.42 -6.39 -1.37
C THR A 41 11.62 -6.71 -0.48
N GLU A 42 11.34 -6.96 0.80
CA GLU A 42 12.31 -7.37 1.80
C GLU A 42 12.09 -8.85 2.18
N ALA A 43 13.00 -9.42 2.97
CA ALA A 43 12.99 -10.85 3.32
C ALA A 43 11.75 -11.30 4.12
N ASP A 44 11.00 -10.37 4.72
CA ASP A 44 9.77 -10.67 5.46
C ASP A 44 8.53 -10.84 4.56
N GLY A 45 8.64 -10.53 3.26
CA GLY A 45 7.55 -10.64 2.29
C GLY A 45 6.43 -9.61 2.47
N LEU A 46 6.52 -8.69 3.45
CA LEU A 46 5.44 -7.76 3.78
C LEU A 46 5.35 -6.60 2.78
N VAL A 47 4.13 -6.22 2.39
CA VAL A 47 3.91 -5.04 1.56
C VAL A 47 4.04 -3.80 2.44
N LYS A 48 4.98 -2.93 2.08
CA LYS A 48 5.30 -1.72 2.85
C LYS A 48 5.28 -0.51 1.95
N VAL A 49 4.69 0.57 2.43
CA VAL A 49 4.72 1.89 1.78
C VAL A 49 5.23 2.93 2.77
N THR A 50 5.69 4.05 2.25
CA THR A 50 6.20 5.16 3.08
C THR A 50 5.80 6.51 2.51
N ASP A 51 5.63 7.49 3.40
CA ASP A 51 5.49 8.91 3.09
C ASP A 51 6.83 9.67 3.20
N GLY A 52 7.94 8.95 3.43
CA GLY A 52 9.28 9.49 3.72
C GLY A 52 9.58 9.73 5.20
N SER A 53 8.57 9.67 6.07
CA SER A 53 8.71 9.84 7.53
C SER A 53 8.30 8.60 8.32
N HIS A 54 7.34 7.84 7.81
CA HIS A 54 6.75 6.66 8.44
C HIS A 54 6.77 5.48 7.48
N VAL A 55 6.76 4.27 8.04
CA VAL A 55 6.58 3.01 7.31
C VAL A 55 5.23 2.44 7.67
N TYR A 56 4.40 2.19 6.66
CA TYR A 56 3.08 1.60 6.78
C TYR A 56 3.14 0.17 6.23
N ILE A 57 2.78 -0.80 7.05
CA ILE A 57 2.69 -2.21 6.67
C ILE A 57 1.24 -2.49 6.28
N VAL A 58 1.03 -3.05 5.09
CA VAL A 58 -0.31 -3.27 4.52
C VAL A 58 -0.64 -4.76 4.59
N ASP A 59 -1.72 -5.09 5.30
CA ASP A 59 -2.33 -6.42 5.28
C ASP A 59 -3.17 -6.56 4.00
N SER A 60 -2.57 -7.11 2.95
CA SER A 60 -3.20 -7.28 1.64
C SER A 60 -4.52 -8.03 1.70
N GLU A 61 -4.68 -9.00 2.63
CA GLU A 61 -5.89 -9.81 2.70
C GLU A 61 -7.13 -9.03 3.14
N ARG A 62 -6.93 -7.85 3.76
CA ARG A 62 -8.00 -6.99 4.30
C ARG A 62 -8.22 -5.72 3.50
N VAL A 63 -7.48 -5.52 2.40
CA VAL A 63 -7.67 -4.39 1.51
C VAL A 63 -8.90 -4.61 0.65
N ALA A 64 -9.90 -3.73 0.81
CA ALA A 64 -11.12 -3.74 0.00
C ALA A 64 -10.84 -3.16 -1.39
N TRP A 65 -10.20 -2.00 -1.43
CA TRP A 65 -9.75 -1.33 -2.66
C TRP A 65 -8.69 -0.26 -2.35
N ILE A 66 -8.02 0.21 -3.40
CA ILE A 66 -7.03 1.30 -3.33
C ILE A 66 -7.31 2.36 -4.39
N GLU A 67 -6.96 3.60 -4.07
CA GLU A 67 -6.91 4.72 -5.02
C GLU A 67 -5.49 5.31 -4.99
N ILE A 68 -4.94 5.51 -6.19
CA ILE A 68 -3.63 6.13 -6.42
C ILE A 68 -3.91 7.43 -7.19
N GLY A 69 -3.58 8.56 -6.54
CA GLY A 69 -3.76 9.91 -7.10
C GLY A 69 -2.74 10.31 -8.15
#